data_AF-A0A2P6PM55-F1
#
_entry.id   AF-A0A2P6PM55-F1
#
_cell.length_a   1.000
_cell.length_b   1.000
_cell.length_c   1.000
_cell.angle_alpha   90.00
_cell.angle_beta   90.00
_cell.angle_gamma   90.00
#
_symmetry.space_group_name_H-M   'P 1'
#
loop_
_entity.id
_entity.type
_entity.pdbx_description
1 polymer ?
#
loop_
_entity_poly.entity_id
_entity_poly.type
_entity_poly.pdbx_seq_one_letter_code
_entity_poly.pdbx_strand_id
1 'polypeptide(L)'
;MITWPLSAEQFSNEKLITDLLGIGVQVGSKEWASWNMERKELIGREKVEDAVRRVVGGGDEAVEMRKRARDLAEKAKRAVEEGGSSYAEVDALISELKSLKEKN
;
A
#
# COMPACT_ATOMS: atom_id res chain seq x y z
N MET A 1 4.19 -6.55 -4.10
CA MET A 1 2.75 -6.59 -4.47
C MET A 1 2.61 -6.34 -5.96
N ILE A 2 1.60 -6.92 -6.62
CA ILE A 2 1.22 -6.50 -7.98
C ILE A 2 0.02 -5.58 -7.83
N THR A 3 0.15 -4.32 -8.25
CA THR A 3 -0.93 -3.34 -8.14
C THR A 3 -1.85 -3.43 -9.34
N TRP A 4 -3.16 -3.51 -9.06
CA TRP A 4 -4.22 -3.55 -10.05
C TRP A 4 -5.33 -2.57 -9.64
N PRO A 5 -5.09 -1.26 -9.79
CA PRO A 5 -6.06 -0.26 -9.37
C PRO A 5 -7.32 -0.31 -10.24
N LEU A 6 -8.47 -0.05 -9.62
CA LEU A 6 -9.79 -0.11 -10.23
C LEU A 6 -10.52 1.23 -10.09
N SER A 7 -10.51 1.81 -8.88
CA SER A 7 -11.29 3.01 -8.56
C SER A 7 -10.78 3.69 -7.29
N ALA A 8 -11.53 4.70 -6.80
CA ALA A 8 -11.25 5.44 -5.58
C ALA A 8 -9.80 5.94 -5.51
N GLU A 9 -9.12 5.75 -4.39
CA GLU A 9 -7.75 6.17 -4.12
C GLU A 9 -6.67 5.21 -4.64
N GLN A 10 -7.07 4.09 -5.27
CA GLN A 10 -6.16 2.98 -5.58
C GLN A 10 -5.02 3.37 -6.53
N PHE A 11 -5.24 4.33 -7.43
CA PHE A 11 -4.18 4.83 -8.33
C PHE A 11 -3.13 5.65 -7.57
N SER A 12 -3.54 6.40 -6.55
CA SER A 12 -2.60 7.09 -5.66
C SER A 12 -1.83 6.09 -4.80
N ASN A 13 -2.52 5.07 -4.26
CA ASN A 13 -1.88 4.00 -3.49
C ASN A 13 -0.90 3.20 -4.36
N GLU A 14 -1.23 2.93 -5.63
CA GLU A 14 -0.31 2.30 -6.57
C GLU A 14 1.00 3.08 -6.66
N LYS A 15 0.93 4.41 -6.79
CA LYS A 15 2.11 5.27 -6.85
C LYS A 15 2.93 5.25 -5.56
N LEU A 16 2.26 5.21 -4.40
CA LEU A 16 2.95 5.00 -3.13
C LEU A 16 3.70 3.66 -3.10
N ILE A 17 3.05 2.57 -3.51
CA ILE A 17 3.61 1.21 -3.45
C ILE A 17 4.77 1.00 -4.44
N THR A 18 4.65 1.58 -5.63
CA THR A 18 5.56 1.33 -6.76
C THR A 18 6.67 2.38 -6.82
N ASP A 19 6.32 3.67 -6.91
CA ASP A 19 7.29 4.74 -7.15
C ASP A 19 8.01 5.17 -5.86
N LEU A 20 7.31 5.19 -4.71
CA LEU A 20 7.89 5.67 -3.44
C LEU A 20 8.48 4.55 -2.59
N LEU A 21 7.67 3.54 -2.25
CA LEU A 21 8.09 2.43 -1.40
C LEU A 21 8.93 1.40 -2.17
N GLY A 22 8.70 1.26 -3.48
CA GLY A 22 9.42 0.31 -4.32
C GLY A 22 9.25 -1.15 -3.87
N ILE A 23 8.05 -1.50 -3.41
CA ILE A 23 7.71 -2.85 -2.89
C ILE A 23 6.72 -3.61 -3.81
N GLY A 24 6.46 -3.07 -4.99
CA GLY A 24 5.55 -3.67 -5.94
C GLY A 24 5.76 -3.21 -7.36
N VAL A 25 5.00 -3.83 -8.25
CA VAL A 25 4.99 -3.54 -9.69
C VAL A 25 3.56 -3.28 -10.16
N GLN A 26 3.41 -2.42 -11.16
CA GLN A 26 2.13 -2.16 -11.81
C GLN A 26 1.80 -3.28 -12.79
N VAL A 27 0.57 -3.78 -12.76
CA VAL A 27 0.06 -4.67 -13.82
C VAL A 27 -0.25 -3.90 -15.11
N GLY A 28 -0.38 -2.57 -15.00
CA GLY A 28 -0.62 -1.68 -16.12
C GLY A 28 -2.08 -1.29 -16.36
N SER A 29 -2.94 -1.38 -15.34
CA SER A 29 -4.28 -0.79 -15.38
C SER A 29 -4.20 0.72 -15.21
N LYS A 30 -4.87 1.46 -16.09
CA LYS A 30 -4.83 2.92 -16.19
C LYS A 30 -6.24 3.54 -16.19
N GLU A 31 -7.27 2.75 -16.43
CA GLU A 31 -8.66 3.24 -16.42
C GLU A 31 -9.23 3.28 -15.00
N TRP A 32 -9.51 4.49 -14.51
CA TRP A 32 -10.34 4.69 -13.32
C TRP A 32 -11.81 4.58 -13.69
N ALA A 33 -12.56 3.73 -12.98
CA ALA A 33 -14.01 3.65 -13.15
C ALA A 33 -14.72 3.57 -11.79
N SER A 34 -15.77 4.37 -11.64
CA SER A 34 -16.66 4.28 -10.47
C SER A 34 -17.40 2.93 -10.47
N TRP A 35 -17.94 2.53 -9.32
CA TRP A 35 -18.69 1.27 -9.14
C TRP A 35 -19.91 1.12 -10.07
N ASN A 36 -20.42 2.23 -10.60
CA ASN A 36 -21.54 2.30 -11.53
C ASN A 36 -21.13 2.48 -13.01
N MET A 37 -19.83 2.41 -13.32
CA MET A 37 -19.30 2.54 -14.67
C MET A 37 -18.73 1.20 -15.16
N GLU A 38 -19.03 0.85 -16.40
CA GLU A 38 -18.38 -0.29 -17.06
C GLU A 38 -16.95 0.08 -17.43
N ARG A 39 -16.01 -0.82 -17.14
CA ARG A 39 -14.62 -0.69 -17.56
C ARG A 39 -14.41 -1.23 -18.96
N LYS A 40 -13.67 -0.48 -19.76
CA LYS A 40 -13.36 -0.81 -21.15
C LYS A 40 -11.98 -1.42 -21.29
N GLU A 41 -11.07 -1.12 -20.37
CA GLU A 41 -9.71 -1.61 -20.38
C GLU A 41 -9.65 -3.07 -19.94
N LEU A 42 -9.16 -3.92 -20.84
CA LEU A 42 -8.80 -5.30 -20.53
C LEU A 42 -7.28 -5.42 -20.44
N ILE A 43 -6.81 -6.02 -19.35
CA ILE A 43 -5.38 -6.32 -19.17
C ILE A 43 -5.11 -7.71 -19.72
N GLY A 44 -4.30 -7.77 -20.76
CA GLY A 44 -3.91 -9.01 -21.42
C GLY A 44 -3.08 -9.91 -20.50
N ARG A 45 -3.13 -11.22 -20.78
CA ARG A 45 -2.40 -12.24 -20.01
C ARG A 45 -0.90 -12.00 -19.96
N GLU A 46 -0.33 -11.39 -21.00
CA GLU A 46 1.09 -11.11 -21.13
C GLU A 46 1.57 -10.10 -20.07
N LYS A 47 0.78 -9.05 -19.83
CA LYS A 47 1.07 -8.07 -18.77
C LYS A 47 0.97 -8.69 -17.38
N VAL A 48 -0.03 -9.55 -17.18
CA VAL A 48 -0.20 -10.27 -15.91
C VAL A 48 0.99 -11.22 -15.68
N GLU A 49 1.38 -11.98 -16.70
CA GLU A 49 2.52 -12.90 -16.62
C GLU A 49 3.83 -12.15 -16.32
N ASP A 50 4.09 -11.03 -17.00
CA ASP A 50 5.28 -10.20 -16.76
C ASP A 50 5.31 -9.66 -15.32
N ALA A 51 4.20 -9.09 -14.84
CA ALA A 51 4.08 -8.58 -13.48
C ALA A 51 4.33 -9.69 -12.43
N VAL A 52 3.79 -10.90 -12.66
CA VAL A 52 4.02 -12.05 -11.79
C VAL A 52 5.49 -12.47 -11.81
N ARG A 53 6.11 -12.58 -12.99
CA ARG A 53 7.53 -12.94 -13.12
C ARG A 53 8.43 -11.94 -12.40
N ARG A 54 8.15 -10.64 -12.49
CA ARG A 54 8.94 -9.59 -11.82
C ARG A 54 8.85 -9.63 -10.30
N VAL A 55 7.72 -10.06 -9.73
CA VAL A 55 7.55 -10.13 -8.26
C VAL A 55 8.03 -11.46 -7.68
N VAL A 56 7.72 -12.57 -8.36
CA VAL A 56 8.01 -13.93 -7.87
C VAL A 56 9.39 -14.41 -8.28
N GLY A 57 9.95 -13.85 -9.36
CA GLY A 57 11.26 -14.22 -9.88
C GLY A 57 12.41 -14.06 -8.88
N GLY A 58 13.55 -14.63 -9.26
CA GLY A 58 14.80 -14.55 -8.52
C GLY A 58 15.70 -13.37 -8.88
N GLY A 59 15.25 -12.49 -9.79
CA GLY A 59 16.05 -11.33 -10.22
C GLY A 59 16.22 -10.27 -9.12
N ASP A 60 17.23 -9.41 -9.28
CA ASP A 60 17.60 -8.40 -8.29
C ASP A 60 16.44 -7.47 -7.90
N GLU A 61 15.60 -7.08 -8.88
CA GLU A 61 14.39 -6.29 -8.64
C GLU A 61 13.47 -6.96 -7.60
N ALA A 62 13.21 -8.25 -7.76
CA ALA A 62 12.33 -9.03 -6.88
C ALA A 62 12.92 -9.19 -5.48
N VAL A 63 14.24 -9.41 -5.39
CA VAL A 63 14.97 -9.53 -4.12
C VAL A 63 14.92 -8.22 -3.35
N GLU A 64 15.20 -7.09 -3.99
CA GLU A 64 15.18 -5.78 -3.35
C GLU A 64 13.75 -5.34 -2.97
N MET A 65 12.73 -5.67 -3.75
CA MET A 65 11.33 -5.48 -3.36
C MET A 65 11.00 -6.25 -2.07
N ARG A 66 11.38 -7.53 -1.98
CA ARG A 66 11.13 -8.36 -0.78
C ARG A 66 11.88 -7.86 0.44
N LYS A 67 13.11 -7.39 0.27
CA LYS A 67 13.90 -6.79 1.35
C LYS A 67 13.21 -5.54 1.91
N ARG A 68 12.86 -4.58 1.04
CA ARG A 68 12.13 -3.37 1.45
C ARG A 68 10.79 -3.67 2.11
N ALA A 69 10.05 -4.66 1.60
CA ALA A 69 8.79 -5.09 2.19
C ALA A 69 8.97 -5.65 3.62
N ARG A 70 10.04 -6.43 3.88
CA ARG A 70 10.36 -6.91 5.23
C ARG A 70 10.74 -5.76 6.16
N ASP A 71 11.56 -4.82 5.70
CA ASP A 71 11.94 -3.66 6.51
C ASP A 71 10.71 -2.82 6.91
N LEU A 72 9.76 -2.63 5.98
CA LEU A 72 8.49 -1.96 6.26
C LEU A 72 7.62 -2.76 7.23
N ALA A 73 7.56 -4.09 7.09
CA ALA A 73 6.81 -4.93 8.02
C ALA A 73 7.33 -4.80 9.46
N GLU A 74 8.65 -4.77 9.64
CA GLU A 74 9.25 -4.59 10.97
C GLU A 74 9.03 -3.17 11.52
N LYS A 75 9.04 -2.13 10.67
CA LYS A 75 8.67 -0.77 11.09
C LYS A 75 7.20 -0.69 11.49
N ALA A 76 6.30 -1.34 10.75
CA ALA A 76 4.87 -1.35 11.05
C ALA A 76 4.57 -2.04 12.39
N LYS A 77 5.23 -3.18 12.69
CA LYS A 77 5.13 -3.85 14.00
C LYS A 77 5.57 -2.93 15.14
N ARG A 78 6.77 -2.35 15.03
CA ARG A 78 7.30 -1.43 16.06
C ARG A 78 6.44 -0.19 16.25
N ALA A 79 5.76 0.29 15.21
CA ALA A 79 4.91 1.48 15.32
C ALA A 79 3.70 1.25 16.26
N VAL A 80 3.19 0.02 16.35
CA VAL A 80 1.98 -0.31 17.14
C VAL A 80 2.27 -0.97 18.48
N GLU A 81 3.50 -1.42 18.72
CA GLU A 81 3.94 -1.91 20.03
C GLU A 81 3.94 -0.78 21.09
N GLU A 82 3.93 -1.14 22.37
CA GLU A 82 3.99 -0.17 23.48
C GLU A 82 5.25 0.70 23.35
N GLY A 83 5.07 2.02 23.42
CA GLY A 83 6.13 3.01 23.15
C GLY A 83 6.39 3.29 21.66
N GLY A 84 5.66 2.62 20.76
CA GLY A 84 5.68 2.87 19.32
C GLY A 84 4.96 4.16 18.91
N SER A 85 5.25 4.65 17.71
CA SER A 85 4.71 5.94 17.24
C SER A 85 3.19 5.95 17.12
N SER A 86 2.58 4.92 16.53
CA SER A 86 1.13 4.84 16.37
C SER A 86 0.43 4.57 17.70
N TYR A 87 1.07 3.82 18.60
CA TYR A 87 0.60 3.64 19.97
C TYR A 87 0.52 4.99 20.70
N ALA A 88 1.61 5.76 20.66
CA ALA A 88 1.68 7.08 21.30
C ALA A 88 0.65 8.08 20.73
N GLU A 89 0.43 8.07 19.41
CA GLU A 89 -0.57 8.93 18.77
C GLU A 89 -2.00 8.60 19.21
N VAL A 90 -2.34 7.32 19.38
CA VAL A 90 -3.66 6.91 19.89
C VAL A 90 -3.84 7.33 21.35
N ASP A 91 -2.81 7.17 22.18
CA ASP A 91 -2.83 7.62 23.57
C ASP A 91 -3.00 9.15 23.68
N ALA A 92 -2.30 9.90 22.82
CA ALA A 92 -2.42 11.36 22.74
C ALA A 92 -3.84 11.76 22.35
N LEU A 93 -4.42 11.12 21.33
CA LEU A 93 -5.79 11.37 20.89
C LEU A 93 -6.81 11.09 22.00
N ILE A 94 -6.68 9.96 22.71
CA ILE A 94 -7.58 9.61 23.83
C ILE A 94 -7.46 10.65 24.95
N SER A 95 -6.24 11.06 25.27
CA SER A 95 -5.98 12.08 26.30
C SER A 95 -6.62 13.43 25.93
N GLU A 96 -6.50 13.83 24.67
CA GLU A 96 -7.14 15.05 24.16
C GLU A 96 -8.65 14.98 24.30
N LEU A 97 -9.28 13.88 23.85
CA LEU A 97 -10.73 13.68 23.94
C LEU A 97 -11.24 13.70 25.39
N LYS A 98 -10.50 13.12 26.34
CA LYS A 98 -10.83 13.19 27.77
C LYS A 98 -10.79 14.63 28.28
N SER A 99 -9.75 15.38 27.93
CA SER A 99 -9.61 16.78 28.33
C SER A 99 -10.74 17.68 27.79
N LEU A 100 -11.27 17.37 26.60
CA LEU A 100 -12.39 18.09 26.01
C LEU A 100 -13.72 17.76 26.71
N LYS A 101 -13.88 16.52 27.19
CA LYS A 101 -15.05 16.11 27.96
C LYS A 101 -15.12 16.81 29.32
N GLU A 102 -13.99 16.97 30.00
CA GLU A 102 -13.91 17.61 31.33
C GLU A 102 -14.12 19.13 31.29
N LYS A 103 -14.01 19.74 30.11
CA LYS A 103 -14.24 21.18 29.90
C LYS A 103 -15.70 21.54 29.54
N ASN A 104 -16.56 20.54 29.33
CA ASN A 104 -18.01 20.69 29.08
C ASN A 104 -18.82 20.23 30.29
#